data_AF-A0A2P8FH20-F1
#
_entry.id   AF-A0A2P8FH20-F1
#
_cell.length_a   1.000
_cell.length_b   1.000
_cell.length_c   1.000
_cell.angle_alpha   90.00
_cell.angle_beta   90.00
_cell.angle_gamma   90.00
#
_symmetry.space_group_name_H-M   'P 1'
#
loop_
_entity.id
_entity.type
_entity.pdbx_description
1 polymer ?
#
loop_
_entity_poly.entity_id
_entity_poly.type
_entity_poly.pdbx_seq_one_letter_code
_entity_poly.pdbx_strand_id
1 'polypeptide(L)'
;MWLKSIRNLLGGVAISVVSSLAPQAVKAYQVDCAILLCLAGGWPTSAECAHSRAVFIRRITPWPIEPPLQIWRCPMGVSERVSLQSTAPKIWEASNQTGQTLGQVILTQTAEGGADIDISGLEFDFVRSIRVWDVRYYSHRERGRDDDCSESYNILLGTYGTQGEFGWQRTTPAAAPQWVLPSRRCSSSNWRRGVGVEWEDHEGNHGYEWVAY
;
A
#
# COMPACT_ATOMS: atom_id res chain seq x y z
N MET A 1 17.69 -75.53 -35.14
CA MET A 1 16.49 -76.11 -35.76
C MET A 1 15.27 -75.65 -34.94
N TRP A 2 14.42 -74.79 -35.51
CA TRP A 2 12.98 -74.50 -35.19
C TRP A 2 12.53 -74.26 -33.72
N LEU A 3 11.59 -73.38 -33.32
CA LEU A 3 10.76 -72.33 -33.93
C LEU A 3 9.99 -71.62 -32.78
N LYS A 4 9.87 -70.28 -32.82
CA LYS A 4 8.76 -69.38 -32.39
C LYS A 4 7.90 -69.59 -31.11
N SER A 5 7.76 -68.52 -30.32
CA SER A 5 6.49 -67.81 -29.98
C SER A 5 6.76 -66.68 -28.96
N ILE A 6 6.73 -65.40 -29.32
CA ILE A 6 5.60 -64.44 -29.27
C ILE A 6 4.84 -64.42 -27.93
N ARG A 7 5.00 -63.34 -27.16
CA ARG A 7 3.86 -62.60 -26.60
C ARG A 7 4.22 -61.15 -26.23
N ASN A 8 3.57 -60.24 -26.94
CA ASN A 8 3.52 -58.80 -26.66
C ASN A 8 2.92 -58.53 -25.28
N LEU A 9 3.44 -57.55 -24.55
CA LEU A 9 2.62 -56.73 -23.67
C LEU A 9 3.01 -55.27 -23.85
N LEU A 10 2.14 -54.57 -24.58
CA LEU A 10 2.13 -53.14 -24.81
C LEU A 10 1.63 -52.42 -23.54
N GLY A 11 2.20 -51.24 -23.30
CA GLY A 11 1.39 -50.04 -23.09
C GLY A 11 0.98 -49.73 -21.66
N GLY A 12 1.62 -48.72 -21.09
CA GLY A 12 1.13 -48.04 -19.90
C GLY A 12 2.08 -46.97 -19.38
N VAL A 13 2.49 -45.99 -20.20
CA VAL A 13 3.12 -44.77 -19.68
C VAL A 13 2.00 -43.92 -19.09
N ALA A 14 1.83 -43.95 -17.77
CA ALA A 14 0.97 -43.03 -17.06
C ALA A 14 1.63 -41.64 -17.08
N ILE A 15 1.19 -40.78 -18.00
CA ILE A 15 1.51 -39.35 -17.98
C ILE A 15 0.65 -38.75 -16.86
N SER A 16 1.23 -38.54 -15.69
CA SER A 16 0.66 -37.73 -14.64
C SER A 16 0.63 -36.27 -15.11
N VAL A 17 -0.52 -35.84 -15.62
CA VAL A 17 -0.80 -34.41 -15.85
C VAL A 17 -0.88 -33.76 -14.48
N VAL A 18 0.23 -33.17 -14.02
CA VAL A 18 0.25 -32.25 -12.88
C VAL A 18 -0.51 -31.00 -13.32
N SER A 19 -1.78 -30.93 -12.93
CA SER A 19 -2.58 -29.73 -13.11
C SER A 19 -2.10 -28.70 -12.09
N SER A 20 -1.24 -27.79 -12.53
CA SER A 20 -0.80 -26.64 -11.75
C SER A 20 -1.97 -25.70 -11.49
N LEU A 21 -2.69 -25.91 -10.38
CA LEU A 21 -3.55 -24.87 -9.80
C LEU A 21 -2.61 -23.80 -9.23
N ALA A 22 -2.29 -22.77 -10.03
CA ALA A 22 -1.46 -21.67 -9.60
C ALA A 22 -2.16 -20.88 -8.48
N PRO A 23 -1.59 -20.80 -7.26
CA PRO A 23 -2.12 -19.93 -6.21
C PRO A 23 -1.73 -18.48 -6.53
N GLN A 24 -2.64 -17.70 -7.12
CA GLN A 24 -2.39 -16.28 -7.40
C GLN A 24 -2.52 -15.38 -6.15
N ALA A 25 -3.06 -15.91 -5.05
CA ALA A 25 -3.26 -15.17 -3.80
C ALA A 25 -1.94 -14.88 -3.05
N VAL A 26 -0.93 -15.75 -3.17
CA VAL A 26 0.35 -15.62 -2.44
C VAL A 26 1.14 -14.39 -2.91
N LYS A 27 1.07 -14.08 -4.21
CA LYS A 27 1.78 -12.93 -4.80
C LYS A 27 1.18 -11.59 -4.40
N ALA A 28 -0.15 -11.48 -4.32
CA ALA A 28 -0.81 -10.23 -3.95
C ALA A 28 -0.50 -9.81 -2.50
N TYR A 29 -0.58 -10.76 -1.55
CA TYR A 29 -0.19 -10.54 -0.16
C TYR A 29 1.26 -10.02 -0.04
N GLN A 30 2.19 -10.66 -0.76
CA GLN A 30 3.60 -10.30 -0.69
C GLN A 30 3.84 -8.84 -1.13
N VAL A 31 3.09 -8.36 -2.11
CA VAL A 31 3.17 -6.96 -2.58
C VAL A 31 2.60 -6.00 -1.53
N ASP A 32 1.50 -6.32 -0.85
CA ASP A 32 0.90 -5.44 0.18
C ASP A 32 1.84 -5.18 1.35
N CYS A 33 2.53 -6.23 1.79
CA CYS A 33 3.49 -6.12 2.88
C CYS A 33 4.77 -5.43 2.44
N ALA A 34 5.20 -5.66 1.20
CA ALA A 34 6.28 -4.90 0.60
C ALA A 34 5.91 -3.41 0.47
N ILE A 35 4.69 -3.04 0.07
CA ILE A 35 4.20 -1.66 0.06
C ILE A 35 4.37 -1.02 1.43
N LEU A 36 3.87 -1.65 2.50
CA LEU A 36 3.96 -1.09 3.86
C LEU A 36 5.41 -0.89 4.31
N LEU A 37 6.27 -1.89 4.12
CA LEU A 37 7.67 -1.86 4.54
C LEU A 37 8.50 -0.87 3.71
N CYS A 38 8.33 -0.89 2.39
CA CYS A 38 9.03 0.00 1.47
C CYS A 38 8.57 1.45 1.65
N LEU A 39 7.28 1.69 1.87
CA LEU A 39 6.74 3.02 2.15
C LEU A 39 7.33 3.60 3.43
N ALA A 40 7.36 2.83 4.53
CA ALA A 40 8.00 3.24 5.78
C ALA A 40 9.48 3.59 5.60
N GLY A 41 10.18 2.90 4.69
CA GLY A 41 11.57 3.18 4.29
C GLY A 41 11.74 4.32 3.29
N GLY A 42 10.66 4.89 2.76
CA GLY A 42 10.70 5.97 1.76
C GLY A 42 10.98 5.51 0.32
N TRP A 43 10.52 4.30 -0.05
CA TRP A 43 10.70 3.68 -1.36
C TRP A 43 12.18 3.52 -1.78
N PRO A 44 12.94 2.64 -1.11
CA PRO A 44 14.32 2.38 -1.50
C PRO A 44 14.39 1.79 -2.92
N THR A 45 15.55 1.90 -3.56
CA THR A 45 15.75 1.58 -4.99
C THR A 45 15.76 0.07 -5.33
N SER A 46 15.35 -0.80 -4.41
CA SER A 46 15.27 -2.24 -4.69
C SER A 46 14.16 -2.53 -5.69
N ALA A 47 14.34 -3.56 -6.53
CA ALA A 47 13.34 -3.97 -7.52
C ALA A 47 11.97 -4.26 -6.87
N GLU A 48 11.96 -4.88 -5.70
CA GLU A 48 10.74 -5.17 -4.93
C GLU A 48 10.03 -3.89 -4.49
N CYS A 49 10.77 -2.90 -3.98
CA CYS A 49 10.19 -1.64 -3.54
C CYS A 49 9.76 -0.73 -4.69
N ALA A 50 10.47 -0.77 -5.81
CA ALA A 50 10.06 -0.07 -7.02
C ALA A 50 8.77 -0.69 -7.59
N HIS A 51 8.69 -2.01 -7.69
CA HIS A 51 7.45 -2.70 -8.07
C HIS A 51 6.30 -2.38 -7.09
N SER A 52 6.56 -2.42 -5.79
CA SER A 52 5.57 -2.11 -4.76
C SER A 52 5.06 -0.67 -4.85
N ARG A 53 5.94 0.30 -5.12
CA ARG A 53 5.59 1.70 -5.36
C ARG A 53 4.65 1.84 -6.54
N ALA A 54 4.92 1.09 -7.60
CA ALA A 54 4.09 1.05 -8.80
C ALA A 54 2.70 0.52 -8.52
N VAL A 55 2.60 -0.59 -7.78
CA VAL A 55 1.31 -1.14 -7.38
C VAL A 55 0.55 -0.16 -6.46
N PHE A 56 1.24 0.48 -5.51
CA PHE A 56 0.65 1.48 -4.62
C PHE A 56 0.01 2.64 -5.39
N ILE A 57 0.74 3.26 -6.32
CA ILE A 57 0.24 4.39 -7.11
C ILE A 57 -0.88 3.93 -8.05
N ARG A 58 -0.73 2.76 -8.69
CA ARG A 58 -1.77 2.19 -9.58
C ARG A 58 -3.07 1.88 -8.83
N ARG A 59 -3.03 1.45 -7.57
CA ARG A 59 -4.27 1.22 -6.81
C ARG A 59 -5.05 2.50 -6.54
N ILE A 60 -4.34 3.62 -6.50
CA ILE A 60 -4.91 4.95 -6.34
C ILE A 60 -5.40 5.50 -7.71
N THR A 61 -4.98 4.92 -8.85
CA THR A 61 -5.26 5.47 -10.21
C THR A 61 -5.29 4.52 -11.42
N PRO A 62 -6.02 4.93 -12.47
CA PRO A 62 -7.45 4.82 -12.61
C PRO A 62 -7.86 3.38 -12.95
N TRP A 63 -8.98 2.97 -12.38
CA TRP A 63 -9.76 1.75 -12.67
C TRP A 63 -9.05 0.39 -12.67
N PRO A 64 -9.34 -0.48 -11.67
CA PRO A 64 -10.19 -0.27 -10.49
C PRO A 64 -9.43 0.42 -9.35
N ILE A 65 -10.05 1.43 -8.73
CA ILE A 65 -9.51 2.07 -7.53
C ILE A 65 -9.72 1.11 -6.36
N GLU A 66 -8.64 0.63 -5.78
CA GLU A 66 -8.66 -0.21 -4.59
C GLU A 66 -7.92 0.54 -3.46
N PRO A 67 -8.38 0.50 -2.19
CA PRO A 67 -7.66 1.12 -1.09
C PRO A 67 -6.20 0.63 -1.09
N PRO A 68 -5.20 1.53 -1.06
CA PRO A 68 -3.81 1.15 -1.29
C PRO A 68 -3.28 0.18 -0.23
N LEU A 69 -3.79 0.26 1.01
CA LEU A 69 -3.34 -0.57 2.13
C LEU A 69 -4.35 -1.70 2.39
N GLN A 70 -4.42 -2.69 1.50
CA GLN A 70 -5.28 -3.88 1.62
C GLN A 70 -4.82 -4.87 2.73
N ILE A 71 -4.73 -4.41 3.97
CA ILE A 71 -4.12 -5.14 5.11
C ILE A 71 -4.80 -6.47 5.43
N TRP A 72 -6.02 -6.72 4.94
CA TRP A 72 -6.69 -8.02 5.04
C TRP A 72 -5.88 -9.18 4.45
N ARG A 73 -4.95 -8.91 3.54
CA ARG A 73 -4.08 -9.94 2.97
C ARG A 73 -2.76 -10.09 3.69
N CYS A 74 -2.42 -9.22 4.65
CA CYS A 74 -1.15 -9.22 5.34
C CYS A 74 -1.12 -9.92 6.71
N PRO A 75 -0.76 -11.22 6.83
CA PRO A 75 -0.51 -11.86 8.12
C PRO A 75 0.83 -11.41 8.74
N MET A 76 0.90 -10.15 9.16
CA MET A 76 1.84 -9.70 10.20
C MET A 76 1.15 -9.53 11.56
N GLY A 77 0.08 -10.28 11.83
CA GLY A 77 -0.55 -10.28 13.16
C GLY A 77 -1.21 -8.96 13.54
N VAL A 78 -1.53 -8.09 12.57
CA VAL A 78 -2.47 -6.96 12.73
C VAL A 78 -3.89 -7.55 12.82
N SER A 79 -4.10 -8.35 13.86
CA SER A 79 -5.34 -9.07 14.15
C SER A 79 -6.45 -8.04 14.29
N GLU A 80 -7.44 -8.11 13.39
CA GLU A 80 -8.91 -8.17 13.60
C GLU A 80 -9.58 -7.22 14.62
N ARG A 81 -8.81 -6.36 15.28
CA ARG A 81 -9.17 -5.41 16.35
C ARG A 81 -8.69 -4.00 16.04
N VAL A 82 -8.23 -3.74 14.82
CA VAL A 82 -7.81 -2.41 14.38
C VAL A 82 -9.00 -1.73 13.73
N SER A 83 -9.37 -0.54 14.23
CA SER A 83 -10.36 0.32 13.60
C SER A 83 -9.79 0.81 12.26
N LEU A 84 -9.97 0.03 11.20
CA LEU A 84 -9.73 0.49 9.83
C LEU A 84 -10.75 1.60 9.56
N GLN A 85 -10.27 2.84 9.58
CA GLN A 85 -11.03 3.99 9.12
C GLN A 85 -10.63 4.20 7.66
N SER A 86 -11.51 3.80 6.74
CA SER A 86 -11.35 4.05 5.32
C SER A 86 -12.59 4.78 4.82
N THR A 87 -12.38 5.91 4.17
CA THR A 87 -13.44 6.70 3.52
C THR A 87 -13.34 6.61 2.00
N ALA A 88 -12.52 5.67 1.50
CA ALA A 88 -12.38 5.46 0.07
C ALA A 88 -13.76 5.19 -0.58
N PRO A 89 -14.14 5.92 -1.64
CA PRO A 89 -15.40 5.69 -2.33
C PRO A 89 -15.46 4.24 -2.84
N LYS A 90 -16.42 3.46 -2.35
CA LYS A 90 -16.72 2.10 -2.85
C LYS A 90 -17.56 2.20 -4.13
N ILE A 91 -16.98 2.69 -5.22
CA ILE A 91 -17.66 2.77 -6.51
C ILE A 91 -16.96 1.81 -7.47
N TRP A 92 -17.61 0.68 -7.77
CA TRP A 92 -17.18 -0.26 -8.81
C TRP A 92 -17.95 0.06 -10.10
N GLU A 93 -17.36 0.85 -11.00
CA GLU A 93 -17.89 1.03 -12.36
C GLU A 93 -16.79 0.97 -13.42
N ALA A 94 -16.95 0.05 -14.38
CA ALA A 94 -15.93 -0.28 -15.36
C ALA A 94 -15.70 0.84 -16.41
N SER A 95 -14.53 1.49 -16.39
CA SER A 95 -13.96 2.18 -17.56
C SER A 95 -12.62 1.54 -17.94
N ASN A 96 -12.64 0.64 -18.92
CA ASN A 96 -11.57 -0.34 -19.11
C ASN A 96 -10.43 0.08 -20.08
N GLN A 97 -10.49 1.22 -20.78
CA GLN A 97 -9.49 1.52 -21.83
C GLN A 97 -8.51 2.63 -21.43
N THR A 98 -9.00 3.77 -20.95
CA THR A 98 -8.16 4.93 -20.60
C THR A 98 -7.47 4.75 -19.24
N GLY A 99 -8.14 4.10 -18.29
CA GLY A 99 -7.56 3.77 -16.98
C GLY A 99 -6.44 2.72 -17.06
N GLN A 100 -6.61 1.72 -17.93
CA GLN A 100 -5.58 0.70 -18.13
C GLN A 100 -4.32 1.25 -18.78
N THR A 101 -4.45 2.15 -19.75
CA THR A 101 -3.30 2.78 -20.43
C THR A 101 -2.52 3.70 -19.50
N LEU A 102 -3.21 4.57 -18.74
CA LEU A 102 -2.59 5.39 -17.69
C LEU A 102 -1.95 4.53 -16.59
N GLY A 103 -2.66 3.52 -16.09
CA GLY A 103 -2.16 2.61 -15.06
C GLY A 103 -0.92 1.83 -15.50
N GLN A 104 -0.84 1.45 -16.78
CA GLN A 104 0.33 0.77 -17.36
C GLN A 104 1.52 1.72 -17.49
N VAL A 105 1.28 2.95 -17.95
CA VAL A 105 2.28 4.03 -18.02
C VAL A 105 2.85 4.33 -16.63
N ILE A 106 1.98 4.49 -15.63
CA ILE A 106 2.36 4.68 -14.22
C ILE A 106 3.20 3.51 -13.71
N LEU A 107 2.84 2.27 -14.06
CA LEU A 107 3.55 1.06 -13.63
C LEU A 107 4.97 1.00 -14.17
N THR A 108 5.16 1.35 -15.44
CA THR A 108 6.49 1.43 -16.07
C THR A 108 7.32 2.56 -15.45
N GLN A 109 6.71 3.71 -15.19
CA GLN A 109 7.37 4.91 -14.65
C GLN A 109 7.89 4.73 -13.21
N THR A 110 7.12 4.08 -12.35
CA THR A 110 7.37 4.01 -10.90
C THR A 110 8.20 2.79 -10.49
N ALA A 111 8.22 1.74 -11.33
CA ALA A 111 8.98 0.51 -11.08
C ALA A 111 10.44 0.54 -11.56
N GLU A 112 10.82 1.43 -12.49
CA GLU A 112 12.15 1.40 -13.10
C GLU A 112 13.11 2.51 -12.65
N GLY A 113 12.77 3.32 -11.64
CA GLY A 113 13.62 4.45 -11.25
C GLY A 113 13.88 5.37 -12.45
N GLY A 114 12.80 5.70 -13.15
CA GLY A 114 12.76 6.09 -14.56
C GLY A 114 13.86 7.03 -15.03
N ALA A 115 14.57 6.59 -16.07
CA ALA A 115 15.11 7.52 -17.04
C ALA A 115 13.96 8.13 -17.85
N ASP A 116 13.83 9.45 -17.75
CA ASP A 116 13.19 10.37 -18.72
C ASP A 116 11.70 10.18 -19.04
N ILE A 117 10.82 10.14 -18.02
CA ILE A 117 9.39 10.40 -18.24
C ILE A 117 8.95 11.52 -17.29
N ASP A 118 8.54 12.65 -17.87
CA ASP A 118 8.14 13.84 -17.14
C ASP A 118 6.75 13.65 -16.53
N ILE A 119 6.69 13.56 -15.20
CA ILE A 119 5.44 13.50 -14.45
C ILE A 119 5.08 14.85 -13.82
N SER A 120 5.72 15.95 -14.24
CA SER A 120 5.39 17.30 -13.75
C SER A 120 4.03 17.81 -14.26
N GLY A 121 3.48 17.19 -15.31
CA GLY A 121 2.17 17.54 -15.88
C GLY A 121 1.02 17.39 -14.89
N LEU A 122 -0.02 18.20 -15.06
CA LEU A 122 -1.19 18.27 -14.17
C LEU A 122 -1.95 16.93 -14.09
N GLU A 123 -1.83 16.09 -15.10
CA GLU A 123 -2.39 14.74 -15.12
C GLU A 123 -1.86 13.83 -14.00
N PHE A 124 -0.75 14.19 -13.35
CA PHE A 124 -0.16 13.48 -12.20
C PHE A 124 -0.35 14.21 -10.86
N ASP A 125 -1.19 15.26 -10.81
CA ASP A 125 -1.46 15.98 -9.57
C ASP A 125 -2.01 15.08 -8.46
N PHE A 126 -2.75 14.03 -8.83
CA PHE A 126 -3.22 13.02 -7.88
C PHE A 126 -2.05 12.33 -7.15
N VAL A 127 -0.90 12.08 -7.80
CA VAL A 127 0.28 11.47 -7.13
C VAL A 127 0.82 12.44 -6.10
N ARG A 128 0.90 13.72 -6.48
CA ARG A 128 1.35 14.82 -5.61
C ARG A 128 0.34 15.17 -4.51
N SER A 129 -0.91 14.74 -4.64
CA SER A 129 -1.93 14.87 -3.59
C SER A 129 -1.70 13.87 -2.45
N ILE A 130 -1.02 12.75 -2.72
CA ILE A 130 -0.81 11.69 -1.73
C ILE A 130 -0.01 12.25 -0.54
N ARG A 131 -0.54 12.05 0.67
CA ARG A 131 0.15 12.33 1.93
C ARG A 131 0.17 11.06 2.76
N VAL A 132 1.35 10.75 3.31
CA VAL A 132 1.55 9.58 4.15
C VAL A 132 1.92 10.03 5.55
N TRP A 133 1.13 9.66 6.54
CA TRP A 133 1.32 10.02 7.94
C TRP A 133 1.89 8.81 8.70
N ASP A 134 3.17 8.81 9.04
CA ASP A 134 3.77 7.80 9.93
C ASP A 134 3.82 8.34 11.37
N VAL A 135 2.82 7.95 12.18
CA VAL A 135 2.77 8.25 13.61
C VAL A 135 3.48 7.12 14.36
N ARG A 136 4.79 7.30 14.57
CA ARG A 136 5.61 6.31 15.29
C ARG A 136 5.26 6.24 16.77
N TYR A 137 4.97 7.41 17.35
CA TYR A 137 4.31 7.52 18.64
C TYR A 137 3.67 8.90 18.80
N TYR A 138 2.51 8.94 19.45
CA TYR A 138 1.87 10.16 19.94
C TYR A 138 1.26 9.87 21.31
N SER A 139 1.53 10.72 22.31
CA SER A 139 0.96 10.65 23.65
C SER A 139 0.67 12.05 24.15
N HIS A 140 -0.53 12.29 24.70
CA HIS A 140 -0.85 13.53 25.39
C HIS A 140 -1.64 13.24 26.67
N ARG A 141 -0.93 13.12 27.79
CA ARG A 141 -1.50 12.65 29.06
C ARG A 141 -0.82 13.30 30.25
N GLU A 142 -1.54 13.32 31.37
CA GLU A 142 -1.04 13.73 32.67
C GLU A 142 0.15 12.85 33.08
N ARG A 143 1.22 13.48 33.57
CA ARG A 143 2.41 12.76 34.00
C ARG A 143 3.00 13.41 35.25
N GLY A 144 3.24 12.61 36.28
CA GLY A 144 3.82 13.09 37.54
C GLY A 144 2.78 13.31 38.62
N ARG A 145 3.21 13.84 39.77
CA ARG A 145 2.39 14.05 40.97
C ARG A 145 1.59 15.36 40.94
N ASP A 146 1.98 16.26 40.03
CA ASP A 146 1.45 17.63 39.91
C ASP A 146 0.45 17.78 38.74
N ASP A 147 0.01 16.67 38.13
CA ASP A 147 -0.97 16.63 37.03
C ASP A 147 -0.66 17.49 35.79
N ASP A 148 0.60 17.88 35.60
CA ASP A 148 1.02 18.59 34.40
C ASP A 148 0.87 17.70 33.16
N CYS A 149 0.11 18.19 32.19
CA CYS A 149 -0.14 17.45 30.97
C CYS A 149 1.09 17.46 30.06
N SER A 150 1.59 16.28 29.71
CA SER A 150 2.77 16.10 28.87
C SER A 150 2.38 15.61 27.48
N GLU A 151 2.73 16.37 26.45
CA GLU A 151 2.64 15.96 25.04
C GLU A 151 4.00 15.46 24.54
N SER A 152 4.02 14.27 23.94
CA SER A 152 5.22 13.63 23.41
C SER A 152 4.89 12.94 22.10
N TYR A 153 5.67 13.19 21.05
CA TYR A 153 5.36 12.68 19.71
C TYR A 153 6.61 12.45 18.83
N ASN A 154 6.45 11.57 17.85
CA ASN A 154 7.31 11.44 16.67
C ASN A 154 6.42 11.10 15.48
N ILE A 155 6.22 12.09 14.62
CA ILE A 155 5.33 12.01 13.47
C ILE A 155 6.12 12.45 12.24
N LEU A 156 6.03 11.64 11.18
CA LEU A 156 6.60 11.95 9.87
C LEU A 156 5.46 12.13 8.86
N LEU A 157 5.60 13.13 8.01
CA LEU A 157 4.77 13.36 6.84
C LEU A 157 5.57 13.04 5.59
N GLY A 158 5.05 12.12 4.80
CA GLY A 158 5.57 11.69 3.53
C GLY A 158 4.84 12.41 2.40
N THR A 159 5.59 13.01 1.49
CA THR A 159 5.05 13.76 0.36
C THR A 159 5.73 13.35 -0.94
N TYR A 160 4.98 13.41 -2.03
CA TYR A 160 5.50 13.27 -3.38
C TYR A 160 5.77 14.65 -3.98
N GLY A 161 6.96 14.84 -4.55
CA GLY A 161 7.31 16.05 -5.26
C GLY A 161 7.03 15.98 -6.76
N THR A 162 7.57 16.94 -7.51
CA THR A 162 7.16 17.20 -8.90
C THR A 162 7.48 16.07 -9.86
N GLN A 163 8.60 15.38 -9.65
CA GLN A 163 9.06 14.24 -10.43
C GLN A 163 8.73 12.92 -9.70
N GLY A 164 7.74 12.97 -8.79
CA GLY A 164 7.27 11.85 -7.99
C GLY A 164 8.25 11.42 -6.90
N GLU A 165 9.35 12.12 -6.67
CA GLU A 165 10.26 11.87 -5.57
C GLU A 165 9.51 11.84 -4.24
N PHE A 166 9.72 10.78 -3.45
CA PHE A 166 9.09 10.66 -2.14
C PHE A 166 10.06 11.09 -1.06
N GLY A 167 9.60 11.96 -0.15
CA GLY A 167 10.41 12.48 0.94
C GLY A 167 9.66 12.45 2.26
N TRP A 168 10.38 12.11 3.33
CA TRP A 168 9.90 12.22 4.70
C TRP A 168 10.29 13.56 5.31
N GLN A 169 9.33 14.22 5.95
CA GLN A 169 9.55 15.43 6.73
C GLN A 169 8.99 15.24 8.14
N ARG A 170 9.72 15.72 9.17
CA ARG A 170 9.17 15.77 10.53
C ARG A 170 8.02 16.76 10.59
N THR A 171 6.95 16.39 11.28
CA THR A 171 5.76 17.22 11.45
C THR A 171 5.30 17.25 12.90
N THR A 172 4.30 18.07 13.19
CA THR A 172 3.74 18.28 14.53
C THR A 172 2.31 17.75 14.61
N PRO A 173 1.81 17.43 15.81
CA PRO A 173 0.41 17.04 16.01
C PRO A 173 -0.60 18.06 15.49
N ALA A 174 -0.25 19.35 15.50
CA ALA A 174 -1.11 20.43 15.03
C ALA A 174 -1.44 20.34 13.54
N ALA A 175 -0.49 19.89 12.73
CA ALA A 175 -0.66 19.72 11.28
C ALA A 175 -1.44 18.45 10.92
N ALA A 176 -1.46 17.44 11.81
CA ALA A 176 -2.12 16.16 11.54
C ALA A 176 -3.66 16.32 11.50
N PRO A 177 -4.35 15.83 10.47
CA PRO A 177 -5.80 15.93 10.39
C PRO A 177 -6.50 15.10 11.48
N GLN A 178 -7.78 15.37 11.72
CA GLN A 178 -8.55 14.70 12.78
C GLN A 178 -8.63 13.19 12.60
N TRP A 179 -8.60 12.68 11.37
CA TRP A 179 -8.60 11.23 11.13
C TRP A 179 -7.26 10.56 11.50
N VAL A 180 -6.14 11.31 11.44
CA VAL A 180 -4.81 10.86 11.91
C VAL A 180 -4.70 10.97 13.42
N LEU A 181 -5.15 12.07 14.02
CA LEU A 181 -5.17 12.27 15.48
C LEU A 181 -6.59 12.69 15.93
N PRO A 182 -7.48 11.74 16.27
CA PRO A 182 -8.89 12.02 16.63
C PRO A 182 -9.07 12.85 17.90
N SER A 183 -8.08 12.87 18.77
CA SER A 183 -8.06 13.71 19.95
C SER A 183 -6.66 14.19 20.20
N ARG A 184 -6.55 15.46 20.58
CA ARG A 184 -5.33 16.08 21.12
C ARG A 184 -5.56 16.64 22.51
N ARG A 185 -6.63 16.21 23.19
CA ARG A 185 -6.92 16.61 24.56
C ARG A 185 -6.04 15.84 25.53
N CYS A 186 -5.73 16.45 26.66
CA CYS A 186 -5.08 15.72 27.74
C CYS A 186 -6.01 14.62 28.25
N SER A 187 -5.61 13.36 28.09
CA SER A 187 -6.30 12.25 28.75
C SER A 187 -5.40 11.03 28.86
N SER A 188 -5.61 10.21 29.90
CA SER A 188 -4.81 9.00 30.14
C SER A 188 -4.86 7.99 28.98
N SER A 189 -5.89 8.03 28.14
CA SER A 189 -6.06 7.18 26.97
C SER A 189 -5.69 7.85 25.64
N ASN A 190 -5.15 9.08 25.65
CA ASN A 190 -4.75 9.75 24.41
C ASN A 190 -3.34 9.30 23.96
N TRP A 191 -3.31 8.12 23.36
CA TRP A 191 -2.16 7.53 22.71
C TRP A 191 -2.53 7.12 21.29
N ARG A 192 -1.61 7.30 20.33
CA ARG A 192 -1.82 6.85 18.95
C ARG A 192 -0.52 6.42 18.29
N ARG A 193 -0.62 5.36 17.48
CA ARG A 193 0.46 4.83 16.66
C ARG A 193 -0.14 4.18 15.42
N GLY A 194 0.48 4.39 14.27
CA GLY A 194 -0.03 3.87 13.02
C GLY A 194 0.47 4.64 11.80
N VAL A 195 0.11 4.12 10.63
CA VAL A 195 0.32 4.77 9.34
C VAL A 195 -1.04 5.16 8.75
N GLY A 196 -1.13 6.40 8.30
CA GLY A 196 -2.25 6.93 7.55
C GLY A 196 -1.84 7.29 6.13
N VAL A 197 -2.74 7.13 5.16
CA VAL A 197 -2.55 7.62 3.80
C VAL A 197 -3.80 8.38 3.41
N GLU A 198 -3.65 9.58 2.87
CA GLU A 198 -4.71 10.32 2.20
C GLU A 198 -4.30 10.64 0.76
N TRP A 199 -5.28 10.78 -0.10
CA TRP A 199 -5.10 11.06 -1.52
C TRP A 199 -6.34 11.76 -2.08
N GLU A 200 -6.15 12.49 -3.17
CA GLU A 200 -7.21 12.88 -4.09
C GLU A 200 -7.07 11.99 -5.33
N ASP A 201 -8.17 11.37 -5.77
CA ASP A 201 -8.16 10.59 -7.00
C ASP A 201 -8.20 11.50 -8.25
N HIS A 202 -8.12 10.89 -9.43
CA HIS A 202 -8.19 11.61 -10.70
C HIS A 202 -9.53 12.34 -10.97
N GLU A 203 -10.59 12.01 -10.23
CA GLU A 203 -11.91 12.65 -10.29
C GLU A 203 -12.03 13.78 -9.24
N GLY A 204 -11.01 13.97 -8.40
CA GLY A 204 -10.97 14.95 -7.33
C GLY A 204 -11.64 14.50 -6.04
N ASN A 205 -11.98 13.21 -5.90
CA ASN A 205 -12.52 12.70 -4.65
C ASN A 205 -11.40 12.50 -3.62
N HIS A 206 -11.57 13.06 -2.43
CA HIS A 206 -10.67 12.82 -1.30
C HIS A 206 -10.95 11.47 -0.64
N GLY A 207 -9.89 10.70 -0.43
CA GLY A 207 -9.92 9.43 0.28
C GLY A 207 -8.83 9.39 1.35
N TYR A 208 -9.07 8.62 2.41
CA TYR A 208 -8.02 8.30 3.37
C TYR A 208 -8.19 6.89 3.93
N GLU A 209 -7.09 6.37 4.47
CA GLU A 209 -6.99 5.07 5.13
C GLU A 209 -6.06 5.18 6.34
N TRP A 210 -6.44 4.54 7.45
CA TRP A 210 -5.66 4.51 8.68
C TRP A 210 -5.41 3.08 9.17
N VAL A 211 -4.18 2.85 9.62
CA VAL A 211 -3.67 1.54 10.02
C VAL A 211 -2.93 1.66 11.33
N ALA A 212 -3.50 1.14 12.42
CA ALA A 212 -2.80 1.08 13.70
C ALA A 212 -1.87 -0.13 13.77
N TYR A 213 -0.73 0.01 14.47
CA TYR A 213 0.20 -1.06 14.82
C TYR A 213 0.97 -0.74 16.12
#